data_AF-A0A949SPS7-F1
#
_entry.id   AF-A0A949SPS7-F1
#
_cell.length_a   1.000
_cell.length_b   1.000
_cell.length_c   1.000
_cell.angle_alpha   90.00
_cell.angle_beta   90.00
_cell.angle_gamma   90.00
#
_symmetry.space_group_name_H-M   'P 1'
#
loop_
_entity.id
_entity.type
_entity.pdbx_description
1 polymer ?
#
loop_
_entity_poly.entity_id
_entity_poly.type
_entity_poly.pdbx_seq_one_letter_code
_entity_poly.pdbx_strand_id
1 'polypeptide(L)'
;MASVTNEKLISHTQWLESEGKRGLRLNETGMNLAGATLNDLNLAQAHFVGTTMTKANMAGARLSGADFSGANLDSVNFSGADLSGADMGGVSMRNANLSHARLVGADLSGANLEGCDLTNADFTDADLIAANLKRTTQTGMILTGAKLADTQGLQN
;
A
#
# COMPACT_ATOMS: atom_id res chain seq x y z
N MET A 1 14.17 -11.40 13.76
CA MET A 1 13.24 -10.45 13.14
C MET A 1 14.06 -9.47 12.34
N ALA A 2 13.78 -9.31 11.06
CA ALA A 2 14.32 -8.15 10.36
C ALA A 2 13.44 -6.96 10.75
N SER A 3 14.00 -6.05 11.55
CA SER A 3 13.35 -4.78 11.84
C SER A 3 13.89 -3.74 10.87
N VAL A 4 13.00 -2.89 10.37
CA VAL A 4 13.41 -1.63 9.73
C VAL A 4 14.11 -0.80 10.80
N THR A 5 15.41 -0.59 10.66
CA THR A 5 16.23 0.07 11.69
C THR A 5 16.24 1.58 11.53
N ASN A 6 16.49 2.32 12.61
CA ASN A 6 16.64 3.78 12.55
C ASN A 6 17.74 4.21 11.58
N GLU A 7 18.82 3.44 11.46
CA GLU A 7 19.90 3.72 10.51
C GLU A 7 19.39 3.65 9.05
N LYS A 8 18.63 2.60 8.71
CA LYS A 8 18.00 2.48 7.39
C LYS A 8 17.03 3.64 7.14
N LEU A 9 16.24 4.04 8.14
CA LEU A 9 15.30 5.16 8.01
C LEU A 9 16.01 6.50 7.82
N ILE A 10 17.08 6.78 8.57
CA ILE A 10 17.89 8.00 8.38
C ILE A 10 18.51 8.01 6.98
N SER A 11 19.05 6.89 6.54
CA SER A 11 19.62 6.74 5.20
C SER A 11 18.57 6.95 4.10
N HIS A 12 17.35 6.45 4.30
CA HIS A 12 16.24 6.64 3.38
C HIS A 12 15.75 8.09 3.34
N THR A 13 15.66 8.76 4.48
CA THR A 13 15.32 10.19 4.53
C THR A 13 16.33 11.03 3.75
N GLN A 14 17.63 10.78 3.93
CA GLN A 14 18.67 11.47 3.15
C GLN A 14 18.54 11.19 1.65
N TRP A 15 18.13 9.97 1.29
CA TRP A 15 17.86 9.58 -0.09
C TRP A 15 16.68 10.34 -0.69
N LEU A 16 15.57 10.46 0.04
CA LEU A 16 14.41 11.25 -0.40
C LEU A 16 14.75 12.73 -0.56
N GLU A 17 15.38 13.34 0.44
CA GLU A 17 15.71 14.77 0.46
C GLU A 17 16.71 15.17 -0.62
N SER A 18 17.53 14.23 -1.07
CA SER A 18 18.57 14.47 -2.07
C SER A 18 18.20 13.99 -3.47
N GLU A 19 16.96 13.53 -3.67
CA GLU A 19 16.50 12.92 -4.92
C GLU A 19 17.42 11.78 -5.37
N GLY A 20 17.84 10.96 -4.42
CA GLY A 20 18.67 9.78 -4.62
C GLY A 20 20.18 10.00 -4.68
N LYS A 21 20.68 11.22 -4.43
CA LYS A 21 22.12 11.54 -4.50
C LYS A 21 22.90 11.15 -3.24
N ARG A 22 22.24 10.95 -2.10
CA ARG A 22 22.84 10.61 -0.79
C ARG A 22 22.00 9.55 -0.09
N GLY A 23 22.58 8.82 0.88
CA GLY A 23 21.86 7.77 1.59
C GLY A 23 21.43 6.61 0.69
N LEU A 24 20.53 5.76 1.19
CA LEU A 24 20.04 4.58 0.48
C LEU A 24 18.52 4.52 0.55
N ARG A 25 17.89 4.26 -0.60
CA ARG A 25 16.48 3.90 -0.70
C ARG A 25 16.19 2.73 0.25
N LEU A 26 15.13 2.81 1.05
CA LEU A 26 14.74 1.69 1.90
C LEU A 26 14.40 0.48 1.00
N ASN A 27 15.06 -0.64 1.27
CA ASN A 27 14.84 -1.88 0.55
C ASN A 27 14.72 -3.03 1.55
N GLU A 28 13.53 -3.61 1.60
CA GLU A 28 13.18 -4.76 2.43
C GLU A 28 12.70 -5.93 1.56
N THR A 29 13.15 -6.02 0.30
CA THR A 29 12.74 -7.07 -0.64
C THR A 29 12.84 -8.47 -0.01
N GLY A 30 11.74 -9.23 -0.05
CA GLY A 30 11.63 -10.60 0.45
C GLY A 30 11.64 -10.74 1.97
N MET A 31 11.70 -9.64 2.72
CA MET A 31 11.81 -9.70 4.18
C MET A 31 10.47 -10.04 4.85
N ASN A 32 10.55 -10.69 6.01
CA ASN A 32 9.41 -10.88 6.89
C ASN A 32 9.29 -9.71 7.87
N LEU A 33 8.25 -8.91 7.64
CA LEU A 33 7.85 -7.72 8.38
C LEU A 33 6.46 -7.91 9.00
N ALA A 34 6.02 -9.16 9.21
CA ALA A 34 4.71 -9.44 9.83
C ALA A 34 4.61 -8.79 11.21
N GLY A 35 3.53 -8.05 11.45
CA GLY A 35 3.31 -7.30 12.68
C GLY A 35 4.27 -6.13 12.92
N ALA A 36 5.07 -5.72 11.92
CA ALA A 36 5.97 -4.58 12.07
C ALA A 36 5.19 -3.27 12.29
N THR A 37 5.76 -2.38 13.08
CA THR A 37 5.22 -1.03 13.35
C THR A 37 5.97 -0.02 12.50
N LEU A 38 5.29 0.54 11.49
CA LEU A 38 5.81 1.44 10.46
C LEU A 38 4.87 2.63 10.21
N ASN A 39 3.96 2.91 11.15
CA ASN A 39 3.00 4.01 11.06
C ASN A 39 3.70 5.37 11.06
N ASP A 40 3.10 6.34 10.36
CA ASP A 40 3.53 7.74 10.26
C ASP A 40 4.95 7.96 9.70
N LEU A 41 5.59 6.91 9.17
CA LEU A 41 6.91 7.01 8.55
C LEU A 41 6.82 7.55 7.12
N ASN A 42 7.86 8.28 6.71
CA ASN A 42 8.08 8.58 5.30
C ASN A 42 8.84 7.44 4.63
N LEU A 43 8.10 6.63 3.88
CA LEU A 43 8.55 5.43 3.17
C LEU A 43 8.25 5.58 1.67
N ALA A 44 8.17 6.83 1.19
CA ALA A 44 7.89 7.13 -0.19
C ALA A 44 8.93 6.44 -1.08
N GLN A 45 8.47 5.83 -2.16
CA GLN A 45 9.30 5.04 -3.04
C GLN A 45 10.07 3.94 -2.27
N ALA A 46 9.66 3.36 -1.15
CA ALA A 46 10.39 2.21 -0.60
C ALA A 46 10.21 0.95 -1.45
N HIS A 47 11.13 -0.02 -1.35
CA HIS A 47 11.00 -1.35 -1.96
C HIS A 47 10.57 -2.39 -0.93
N PHE A 48 9.35 -2.92 -1.10
CA PHE A 48 8.78 -3.99 -0.30
C PHE A 48 8.41 -5.23 -1.15
N VAL A 49 9.03 -5.37 -2.32
CA VAL A 49 8.81 -6.47 -3.25
C VAL A 49 8.91 -7.82 -2.54
N GLY A 50 7.90 -8.68 -2.68
CA GLY A 50 7.90 -10.03 -2.11
C GLY A 50 7.93 -10.11 -0.58
N THR A 51 7.69 -9.00 0.14
CA THR A 51 7.67 -9.02 1.61
C THR A 51 6.46 -9.77 2.16
N THR A 52 6.60 -10.28 3.39
CA THR A 52 5.45 -10.66 4.21
C THR A 52 5.19 -9.57 5.23
N MET A 53 4.05 -8.91 5.13
CA MET A 53 3.66 -7.79 6.01
C MET A 53 2.35 -8.07 6.76
N THR A 54 1.90 -9.32 6.82
CA THR A 54 0.65 -9.68 7.48
C THR A 54 0.52 -9.02 8.86
N LYS A 55 -0.58 -8.29 9.08
CA LYS A 55 -0.86 -7.53 10.32
C LYS A 55 0.14 -6.41 10.68
N ALA A 56 0.99 -5.97 9.76
CA ALA A 56 1.82 -4.79 9.99
C ALA A 56 0.96 -3.53 10.14
N ASN A 57 1.46 -2.56 10.90
CA ASN A 57 0.83 -1.25 11.07
C ASN A 57 1.57 -0.20 10.24
N MET A 58 0.91 0.31 9.20
CA MET A 58 1.39 1.38 8.32
C MET A 58 0.39 2.56 8.27
N ALA A 59 -0.42 2.73 9.32
CA ALA A 59 -1.35 3.84 9.41
C ALA A 59 -0.64 5.18 9.23
N GLY A 60 -1.22 6.09 8.45
CA GLY A 60 -0.66 7.43 8.21
C GLY A 60 0.70 7.46 7.49
N ALA A 61 1.26 6.31 7.08
CA ALA A 61 2.55 6.26 6.42
C ALA A 61 2.49 6.94 5.04
N ARG A 62 3.58 7.60 4.65
CA ARG A 62 3.74 8.16 3.30
C ARG A 62 4.44 7.10 2.46
N LEU A 63 3.73 6.53 1.50
CA LEU A 63 4.13 5.38 0.69
C LEU A 63 3.97 5.67 -0.81
N SER A 64 3.96 6.95 -1.20
CA SER A 64 3.77 7.31 -2.60
C SER A 64 4.87 6.71 -3.48
N GLY A 65 4.48 6.03 -4.55
CA GLY A 65 5.38 5.32 -5.46
C GLY A 65 6.15 4.14 -4.83
N ALA A 66 5.75 3.64 -3.66
CA ALA A 66 6.34 2.44 -3.08
C ALA A 66 5.98 1.20 -3.91
N ASP A 67 6.89 0.23 -3.94
CA ASP A 67 6.71 -1.01 -4.69
C ASP A 67 6.42 -2.17 -3.73
N PHE A 68 5.20 -2.71 -3.83
CA PHE A 68 4.71 -3.85 -3.07
C PHE A 68 4.51 -5.10 -3.93
N SER A 69 5.05 -5.13 -5.15
CA SER A 69 4.91 -6.26 -6.08
C SER A 69 5.18 -7.60 -5.41
N GLY A 70 4.19 -8.51 -5.48
CA GLY A 70 4.29 -9.84 -4.88
C GLY A 70 4.31 -9.89 -3.34
N ALA A 71 4.07 -8.77 -2.64
CA ALA A 71 3.97 -8.77 -1.20
C ALA A 71 2.67 -9.43 -0.69
N ASN A 72 2.73 -9.98 0.52
CA ASN A 72 1.54 -10.37 1.28
C ASN A 72 1.20 -9.28 2.30
N LEU A 73 0.12 -8.55 2.02
CA LEU A 73 -0.39 -7.42 2.78
C LEU A 73 -1.67 -7.77 3.56
N ASP A 74 -1.97 -9.05 3.76
CA ASP A 74 -3.19 -9.48 4.43
C ASP A 74 -3.30 -8.87 5.85
N SER A 75 -4.45 -8.28 6.16
CA SER A 75 -4.73 -7.62 7.45
C SER A 75 -3.76 -6.48 7.82
N VAL A 76 -3.04 -5.88 6.86
CA VAL A 76 -2.23 -4.68 7.12
C VAL A 76 -3.14 -3.50 7.45
N ASN A 77 -2.70 -2.64 8.36
CA ASN A 77 -3.34 -1.36 8.60
C ASN A 77 -2.70 -0.26 7.75
N PHE A 78 -3.38 0.19 6.70
CA PHE A 78 -3.04 1.34 5.86
C PHE A 78 -3.97 2.54 6.12
N SER A 79 -4.69 2.60 7.25
CA SER A 79 -5.65 3.68 7.50
C SER A 79 -5.00 5.06 7.38
N GLY A 80 -5.54 5.93 6.53
CA GLY A 80 -5.02 7.27 6.28
C GLY A 80 -3.64 7.33 5.59
N ALA A 81 -3.11 6.20 5.10
CA ALA A 81 -1.82 6.17 4.41
C ALA A 81 -1.91 6.81 3.02
N ASP A 82 -0.80 7.38 2.56
CA ASP A 82 -0.66 7.89 1.20
C ASP A 82 0.06 6.87 0.31
N LEU A 83 -0.70 6.13 -0.47
CA LEU A 83 -0.26 5.10 -1.42
C LEU A 83 -0.31 5.60 -2.88
N SER A 84 -0.32 6.91 -3.10
CA SER A 84 -0.46 7.47 -4.46
C SER A 84 0.63 6.93 -5.40
N GLY A 85 0.23 6.38 -6.54
CA GLY A 85 1.14 5.78 -7.52
C GLY A 85 1.93 4.55 -7.05
N ALA A 86 1.55 3.93 -5.92
CA ALA A 86 2.17 2.69 -5.47
C ALA A 86 1.90 1.53 -6.44
N ASP A 87 2.86 0.62 -6.56
CA ASP A 87 2.71 -0.62 -7.32
C ASP A 87 2.23 -1.73 -6.38
N MET A 88 1.00 -2.17 -6.58
CA MET A 88 0.31 -3.22 -5.82
C MET A 88 -0.33 -4.24 -6.77
N GLY A 89 0.21 -4.43 -7.98
CA GLY A 89 -0.31 -5.39 -8.95
C GLY A 89 -0.33 -6.81 -8.40
N GLY A 90 -1.51 -7.46 -8.43
CA GLY A 90 -1.71 -8.85 -8.04
C GLY A 90 -1.49 -9.18 -6.56
N VAL A 91 -1.32 -8.18 -5.69
CA VAL A 91 -1.03 -8.41 -4.27
C VAL A 91 -2.24 -9.01 -3.54
N SER A 92 -1.96 -9.76 -2.47
CA SER A 92 -2.99 -10.14 -1.50
C SER A 92 -3.03 -9.11 -0.39
N MET A 93 -4.18 -8.50 -0.15
CA MET A 93 -4.41 -7.53 0.93
C MET A 93 -5.73 -7.80 1.65
N ARG A 94 -6.10 -9.07 1.81
CA ARG A 94 -7.40 -9.46 2.37
C ARG A 94 -7.56 -8.93 3.80
N ASN A 95 -8.75 -8.42 4.10
CA ASN A 95 -9.09 -7.84 5.40
C ASN A 95 -8.16 -6.70 5.85
N ALA A 96 -7.45 -6.05 4.93
CA ALA A 96 -6.67 -4.86 5.26
C ALA A 96 -7.59 -3.68 5.60
N ASN A 97 -7.08 -2.74 6.38
CA ASN A 97 -7.75 -1.47 6.64
C ASN A 97 -7.15 -0.40 5.73
N LEU A 98 -7.92 0.08 4.75
CA LEU A 98 -7.54 1.22 3.88
C LEU A 98 -8.49 2.39 4.08
N SER A 99 -9.18 2.47 5.22
CA SER A 99 -10.06 3.59 5.52
C SER A 99 -9.27 4.90 5.41
N HIS A 100 -9.82 5.86 4.67
CA HIS A 100 -9.19 7.17 4.39
C HIS A 100 -7.84 7.11 3.67
N ALA A 101 -7.41 5.96 3.14
CA ALA A 101 -6.17 5.87 2.40
C ALA A 101 -6.30 6.56 1.02
N ARG A 102 -5.20 7.15 0.56
CA ARG A 102 -5.10 7.78 -0.76
C ARG A 102 -4.34 6.86 -1.71
N LEU A 103 -5.02 6.29 -2.70
CA LEU A 103 -4.49 5.39 -3.71
C LEU A 103 -4.52 6.00 -5.12
N VAL A 104 -4.38 7.33 -5.20
CA VAL A 104 -4.51 8.08 -6.46
C VAL A 104 -3.46 7.58 -7.46
N GLY A 105 -3.91 7.10 -8.62
CA GLY A 105 -3.05 6.57 -9.67
C GLY A 105 -2.26 5.30 -9.29
N ALA A 106 -2.59 4.63 -8.19
CA ALA A 106 -1.94 3.37 -7.81
C ALA A 106 -2.34 2.23 -8.76
N ASP A 107 -1.44 1.26 -8.95
CA ASP A 107 -1.75 0.02 -9.67
C ASP A 107 -2.19 -1.05 -8.68
N LEU A 108 -3.47 -1.43 -8.73
CA LEU A 108 -4.06 -2.54 -7.98
C LEU A 108 -4.64 -3.61 -8.92
N SER A 109 -4.13 -3.68 -10.15
CA SER A 109 -4.63 -4.63 -11.15
C SER A 109 -4.47 -6.06 -10.64
N GLY A 110 -5.56 -6.83 -10.64
CA GLY A 110 -5.62 -8.20 -10.12
C GLY A 110 -5.45 -8.33 -8.60
N ALA A 111 -5.39 -7.24 -7.84
CA ALA A 111 -5.22 -7.30 -6.39
C ALA A 111 -6.43 -7.93 -5.70
N ASN A 112 -6.18 -8.64 -4.59
CA ASN A 112 -7.22 -9.23 -3.78
C ASN A 112 -7.50 -8.40 -2.52
N LEU A 113 -8.53 -7.55 -2.60
CA LEU A 113 -9.00 -6.69 -1.53
C LEU A 113 -10.18 -7.29 -0.74
N GLU A 114 -10.43 -8.60 -0.83
CA GLU A 114 -11.59 -9.21 -0.17
C GLU A 114 -11.65 -8.86 1.33
N GLY A 115 -12.79 -8.35 1.79
CA GLY A 115 -13.01 -8.02 3.19
C GLY A 115 -12.34 -6.73 3.67
N CYS A 116 -11.72 -5.94 2.80
CA CYS A 116 -11.10 -4.68 3.22
C CYS A 116 -12.11 -3.63 3.69
N ASP A 117 -11.68 -2.78 4.62
CA ASP A 117 -12.34 -1.51 4.87
C ASP A 117 -11.81 -0.45 3.91
N LEU A 118 -12.65 0.01 2.98
CA LEU A 118 -12.36 1.05 1.98
C LEU A 118 -13.13 2.33 2.27
N THR A 119 -13.60 2.51 3.51
CA THR A 119 -14.37 3.69 3.92
C THR A 119 -13.58 4.97 3.61
N ASN A 120 -14.14 5.85 2.79
CA ASN A 120 -13.51 7.10 2.35
C ASN A 120 -12.13 6.93 1.67
N ALA A 121 -11.81 5.75 1.15
CA ALA A 121 -10.59 5.54 0.37
C ALA A 121 -10.70 6.22 -1.01
N ASP A 122 -9.61 6.86 -1.44
CA ASP A 122 -9.55 7.57 -2.72
C ASP A 122 -8.77 6.77 -3.76
N PHE A 123 -9.47 6.20 -4.73
CA PHE A 123 -8.90 5.47 -5.86
C PHE A 123 -8.95 6.29 -7.15
N THR A 124 -8.94 7.62 -7.08
CA THR A 124 -8.95 8.47 -8.28
C THR A 124 -7.83 8.07 -9.23
N ASP A 125 -8.17 7.82 -10.50
CA ASP A 125 -7.26 7.36 -11.56
C ASP A 125 -6.50 6.05 -11.29
N ALA A 126 -6.87 5.28 -10.26
CA ALA A 126 -6.24 4.00 -9.93
C ALA A 126 -6.60 2.91 -10.95
N ASP A 127 -5.70 1.94 -11.12
CA ASP A 127 -5.97 0.73 -11.90
C ASP A 127 -6.52 -0.37 -10.98
N LEU A 128 -7.81 -0.70 -11.13
CA LEU A 128 -8.48 -1.76 -10.38
C LEU A 128 -8.92 -2.91 -11.29
N ILE A 129 -8.35 -3.01 -12.50
CA ILE A 129 -8.71 -4.05 -13.47
C ILE A 129 -8.55 -5.43 -12.82
N ALA A 130 -9.57 -6.29 -12.92
CA ALA A 130 -9.62 -7.63 -12.33
C ALA A 130 -9.44 -7.69 -10.80
N ALA A 131 -9.49 -6.56 -10.09
CA ALA A 131 -9.39 -6.54 -8.63
C ALA A 131 -10.63 -7.17 -7.96
N ASN A 132 -10.42 -7.82 -6.81
CA ASN A 132 -11.49 -8.45 -6.04
C ASN A 132 -11.87 -7.60 -4.81
N LEU A 133 -12.98 -6.87 -4.90
CA LEU A 133 -13.55 -6.03 -3.83
C LEU A 133 -14.73 -6.74 -3.12
N LYS A 134 -14.85 -8.06 -3.19
CA LYS A 134 -15.94 -8.76 -2.48
C LYS A 134 -15.85 -8.52 -0.98
N ARG A 135 -17.02 -8.34 -0.35
CA ARG A 135 -17.16 -8.19 1.12
C ARG A 135 -16.42 -6.97 1.70
N THR A 136 -16.03 -6.00 0.87
CA THR A 136 -15.45 -4.75 1.36
C THR A 136 -16.52 -3.80 1.91
N THR A 137 -16.14 -2.94 2.83
CA THR A 137 -16.92 -1.73 3.17
C THR A 137 -16.54 -0.61 2.20
N GLN A 138 -17.51 -0.02 1.49
CA GLN A 138 -17.25 0.94 0.39
C GLN A 138 -17.83 2.34 0.65
N THR A 139 -18.27 2.64 1.88
CA THR A 139 -18.91 3.93 2.23
C THR A 139 -17.97 5.11 1.93
N GLY A 140 -18.39 6.01 1.03
CA GLY A 140 -17.61 7.20 0.67
C GLY A 140 -16.37 6.91 -0.19
N MET A 141 -16.20 5.68 -0.69
CA MET A 141 -15.12 5.33 -1.61
C MET A 141 -15.21 6.18 -2.89
N ILE A 142 -14.08 6.72 -3.34
CA ILE A 142 -13.98 7.56 -4.53
C ILE A 142 -13.34 6.74 -5.66
N LEU A 143 -13.99 6.70 -6.83
CA LEU A 143 -13.55 5.94 -8.01
C LEU A 143 -13.41 6.80 -9.27
N THR A 144 -13.32 8.13 -9.13
CA THR A 144 -13.26 9.05 -10.28
C THR A 144 -12.08 8.68 -11.19
N GLY A 145 -12.34 8.35 -12.46
CA GLY A 145 -11.29 7.98 -13.42
C GLY A 145 -10.65 6.60 -13.20
N ALA A 146 -11.05 5.85 -12.17
CA ALA A 146 -10.53 4.51 -11.90
C ALA A 146 -10.87 3.55 -13.05
N LYS A 147 -9.95 2.65 -13.38
CA LYS A 147 -10.17 1.60 -14.38
C LYS A 147 -10.76 0.36 -13.69
N LEU A 148 -11.94 -0.09 -14.15
CA LEU A 148 -12.74 -1.09 -13.44
C LEU A 148 -13.08 -2.34 -14.27
N ALA A 149 -12.36 -2.59 -15.37
CA ALA A 149 -12.63 -3.76 -16.21
C ALA A 149 -12.44 -5.04 -15.40
N ASP A 150 -13.43 -5.95 -15.43
CA ASP A 150 -13.43 -7.22 -14.68
C ASP A 150 -13.30 -7.11 -13.14
N THR A 151 -13.42 -5.90 -12.58
CA THR A 151 -13.43 -5.70 -11.12
C THR A 151 -14.66 -6.37 -10.51
N GLN A 152 -14.48 -7.12 -9.43
CA GLN A 152 -15.56 -7.84 -8.76
C GLN A 152 -15.93 -7.19 -7.42
N GLY A 153 -17.21 -7.25 -7.04
CA GLY A 153 -17.64 -6.90 -5.68
C GLY A 153 -17.90 -5.41 -5.43
N LEU A 154 -17.93 -4.57 -6.47
CA LEU A 154 -18.46 -3.21 -6.36
C LEU A 154 -19.94 -3.25 -5.94
N GLN A 155 -20.28 -2.43 -4.96
CA GLN A 155 -21.64 -2.24 -4.48
C GLN A 155 -22.19 -0.93 -5.07
N ASN A 156 -23.46 -0.95 -5.46
CA ASN A 156 -24.17 0.22 -5.99
C ASN A 156 -24.61 1.18 -4.88
#